data_AF-A0A377J641-F1
#
_entry.id   AF-A0A377J641-F1
#
_cell.length_a   1.000
_cell.length_b   1.000
_cell.length_c   1.000
_cell.angle_alpha   90.00
_cell.angle_beta   90.00
_cell.angle_gamma   90.00
#
_symmetry.space_group_name_H-M   'P 1'
#
loop_
_entity.id
_entity.type
_entity.pdbx_description
1 polymer ?
#
loop_
_entity_poly.entity_id
_entity_poly.type
_entity_poly.pdbx_seq_one_letter_code
_entity_poly.pdbx_strand_id
1 'polypeptide(L)'
;MKTKVALQGALGVGLSVCAALLLSACGGKVNMAEFNEAFYQGDKENALKIAKGGKGVLWDYQSGVNAFWLGESKEAAKLLKSADEGIEKAQEKLINTGYSPYVYESVLLDLYTAYNYGSQDDFQKARPALNRAHDKQNQAKETFAKKIEKQQKQVVGKRFPFSILKKGVL
;
A
#
# COMPACT_ATOMS: atom_id res chain seq x y z
N MET A 1 21.36 -19.07 59.58
CA MET A 1 22.37 -18.69 58.57
C MET A 1 22.12 -17.26 58.12
N LYS A 2 23.15 -16.42 58.18
CA LYS A 2 23.15 -14.99 57.86
C LYS A 2 23.53 -14.77 56.39
N THR A 3 22.90 -13.78 55.74
CA THR A 3 23.41 -12.78 54.75
C THR A 3 22.16 -12.20 54.02
N LYS A 4 21.63 -10.99 54.28
CA LYS A 4 22.11 -9.60 54.00
C LYS A 4 22.81 -9.48 52.63
N VAL A 5 22.63 -8.47 51.77
CA VAL A 5 21.84 -7.22 51.68
C VAL A 5 21.95 -6.75 50.21
N ALA A 6 20.97 -5.95 49.77
CA ALA A 6 20.83 -5.16 48.55
C ALA A 6 22.08 -4.65 47.81
N LEU A 7 21.94 -4.42 46.49
CA LEU A 7 22.33 -3.13 45.91
C LEU A 7 21.55 -2.85 44.61
N GLN A 8 20.97 -1.64 44.56
CA GLN A 8 20.36 -1.01 43.41
C GLN A 8 21.38 -0.77 42.30
N GLY A 9 20.96 -0.92 41.05
CA GLY A 9 21.61 -0.36 39.87
C GLY A 9 20.57 0.36 39.03
N ALA A 10 20.47 1.67 39.22
CA ALA A 10 19.74 2.57 38.33
C ALA A 10 20.45 2.66 36.97
N LEU A 11 19.68 2.72 35.88
CA LEU A 11 19.94 3.36 34.57
C LEU A 11 19.27 2.53 33.47
N GLY A 12 18.16 3.02 32.92
CA GLY A 12 17.52 2.32 31.81
C GLY A 12 16.17 2.87 31.39
N VAL A 13 16.20 4.03 30.72
CA VAL A 13 15.22 4.41 29.69
C VAL A 13 13.79 4.69 30.19
N GLY A 14 13.61 5.90 30.71
CA GLY A 14 12.35 6.61 30.52
C GLY A 14 12.12 6.86 29.04
N LEU A 15 11.34 5.99 28.39
CA LEU A 15 10.72 6.26 27.08
C LEU A 15 9.57 5.28 26.78
N SER A 16 8.79 4.87 27.78
CA SER A 16 7.76 3.83 27.58
C SER A 16 6.31 4.32 27.72
N VAL A 17 6.05 5.63 27.80
CA VAL A 17 4.69 6.15 28.07
C VAL A 17 4.14 7.08 26.96
N CYS A 18 4.96 7.57 26.02
CA CYS A 18 4.47 8.45 24.94
C CYS A 18 4.19 7.75 23.59
N ALA A 19 4.53 6.48 23.41
CA ALA A 19 4.32 5.77 22.14
C ALA A 19 2.95 5.04 22.05
N ALA A 20 2.18 4.97 23.15
CA ALA A 20 0.93 4.21 23.19
C ALA A 20 -0.34 5.06 22.88
N LEU A 21 -0.21 6.36 22.61
CA LEU A 21 -1.34 7.30 22.52
C LEU A 21 -1.55 7.93 21.13
N LEU A 22 -0.92 7.44 20.06
CA LEU A 22 -1.03 8.05 18.72
C LEU A 22 -1.43 7.11 17.57
N LEU A 23 -1.90 5.88 17.83
CA LEU A 23 -2.30 4.94 16.76
C LEU A 23 -3.77 4.51 16.75
N SER A 24 -4.64 5.11 17.55
CA SER A 24 -6.09 4.96 17.34
C SER A 24 -6.59 5.96 16.30
N ALA A 25 -6.02 5.92 15.09
CA ALA A 25 -6.62 6.55 13.93
C ALA A 25 -7.82 5.69 13.52
N CYS A 26 -9.03 6.22 13.71
CA CYS A 26 -10.30 5.63 13.34
C CYS A 26 -10.35 5.19 11.85
N GLY A 27 -9.99 3.94 11.60
CA GLY A 27 -10.46 3.11 10.49
C GLY A 27 -11.15 1.88 11.10
N GLY A 28 -12.00 1.16 10.35
CA GLY A 28 -12.65 -0.07 10.88
C GLY A 28 -11.63 -0.98 11.56
N LYS A 29 -12.01 -1.62 12.69
CA LYS A 29 -11.11 -2.45 13.53
C LYS A 29 -10.62 -3.67 12.77
N VAL A 30 -9.66 -3.49 11.87
CA VAL A 30 -8.97 -4.58 11.18
C VAL A 30 -7.60 -4.71 11.81
N ASN A 31 -7.28 -5.91 12.27
CA ASN A 31 -5.95 -6.22 12.78
C ASN A 31 -5.02 -6.56 11.60
N MET A 32 -4.00 -5.73 11.35
CA MET A 32 -3.07 -5.94 10.22
C MET A 32 -2.21 -7.17 10.40
N ALA A 33 -1.85 -7.49 11.64
CA ALA A 33 -1.05 -8.68 11.91
C ALA A 33 -1.84 -9.93 11.52
N GLU A 34 -3.10 -10.02 11.95
CA GLU A 34 -3.99 -11.14 11.62
C GLU A 34 -4.28 -11.21 10.11
N PHE A 35 -4.53 -10.08 9.45
CA PHE A 35 -4.73 -10.07 8.00
C PHE A 35 -3.49 -10.60 7.26
N ASN A 36 -2.31 -10.07 7.60
CA ASN A 36 -1.06 -10.46 6.93
C ASN A 36 -0.75 -11.94 7.16
N GLU A 37 -0.94 -12.43 8.38
CA GLU A 37 -0.76 -13.84 8.70
C GLU A 37 -1.68 -14.72 7.85
N ALA A 38 -2.99 -14.44 7.86
CA ALA A 38 -3.95 -15.19 7.04
C ALA A 38 -3.61 -15.11 5.54
N PHE A 39 -3.28 -13.92 5.05
CA PHE A 39 -2.96 -13.69 3.64
C PHE A 39 -1.71 -14.46 3.19
N TYR A 40 -0.61 -14.37 3.94
CA TYR A 40 0.67 -15.01 3.57
C TYR A 40 0.69 -16.51 3.83
N GLN A 41 -0.08 -17.02 4.80
CA GLN A 41 -0.25 -18.47 5.02
C GLN A 41 -1.22 -19.13 4.04
N GLY A 42 -1.88 -18.35 3.18
CA GLY A 42 -2.82 -18.87 2.20
C GLY A 42 -4.22 -19.14 2.75
N ASP A 43 -4.52 -18.72 3.99
CA ASP A 43 -5.86 -18.77 4.58
C ASP A 43 -6.74 -17.64 4.02
N LYS A 44 -7.20 -17.85 2.78
CA LYS A 44 -7.96 -16.84 2.03
C LYS A 44 -9.35 -16.57 2.61
N GLU A 45 -9.96 -17.55 3.28
CA GLU A 45 -11.25 -17.40 3.95
C GLU A 45 -11.14 -16.41 5.11
N ASN A 46 -10.16 -16.59 6.01
CA ASN A 46 -9.95 -15.65 7.10
C ASN A 46 -9.42 -14.31 6.59
N ALA A 47 -8.53 -14.29 5.60
CA ALA A 47 -8.05 -13.05 5.00
C ALA A 47 -9.21 -12.24 4.39
N LEU A 48 -10.16 -12.89 3.70
CA LEU A 48 -11.36 -12.25 3.17
C LEU A 48 -12.25 -11.70 4.29
N LYS A 49 -12.51 -12.49 5.32
CA LYS A 49 -13.33 -12.08 6.47
C LYS A 49 -12.76 -10.83 7.16
N ILE A 50 -11.45 -10.83 7.40
CA ILE A 50 -10.73 -9.70 8.00
C ILE A 50 -10.80 -8.48 7.08
N ALA A 51 -10.51 -8.66 5.78
CA ALA A 51 -10.53 -7.57 4.81
C ALA A 51 -11.89 -6.90 4.66
N LYS A 52 -13.00 -7.66 4.68
CA LYS A 52 -14.37 -7.13 4.65
C LYS A 52 -14.73 -6.29 5.88
N GLY A 53 -14.02 -6.46 7.01
CA GLY A 53 -14.15 -5.60 8.19
C GLY A 53 -13.49 -4.22 8.02
N GLY A 54 -12.66 -4.06 6.99
CA GLY A 54 -11.96 -2.83 6.65
C GLY A 54 -12.83 -1.80 5.95
N LYS A 55 -12.31 -0.58 5.86
CA LYS A 55 -12.98 0.54 5.17
C LYS A 55 -12.01 1.24 4.24
N GLY A 56 -12.41 1.41 2.99
CA GLY A 56 -11.69 2.19 1.99
C GLY A 56 -11.11 1.33 0.87
N VAL A 57 -10.58 2.02 -0.14
CA VAL A 57 -10.15 1.47 -1.43
C VAL A 57 -9.28 0.21 -1.31
N LEU A 58 -8.27 0.25 -0.44
CA LEU A 58 -7.34 -0.87 -0.30
C LEU A 58 -8.01 -2.10 0.32
N TRP A 59 -8.99 -1.91 1.21
CA TRP A 59 -9.73 -3.02 1.82
C TRP A 59 -10.70 -3.66 0.84
N ASP A 60 -11.35 -2.87 0.00
CA ASP A 60 -12.18 -3.38 -1.09
C ASP A 60 -11.33 -4.18 -2.09
N TYR A 61 -10.15 -3.67 -2.44
CA TYR A 61 -9.20 -4.37 -3.30
C TYR A 61 -8.76 -5.70 -2.68
N GLN A 62 -8.30 -5.71 -1.43
CA GLN A 62 -7.87 -6.94 -0.74
C GLN A 62 -9.02 -7.95 -0.61
N SER A 63 -10.24 -7.47 -0.33
CA SER A 63 -11.42 -8.32 -0.27
C SER A 63 -11.70 -8.94 -1.65
N GLY A 64 -11.63 -8.15 -2.72
CA GLY A 64 -11.82 -8.64 -4.10
C GLY A 64 -10.79 -9.68 -4.52
N VAL A 65 -9.52 -9.48 -4.17
CA VAL A 65 -8.43 -10.44 -4.46
C VAL A 65 -8.64 -11.75 -3.71
N ASN A 66 -8.96 -11.73 -2.42
CA ASN A 66 -9.19 -12.97 -1.66
C ASN A 66 -10.44 -13.70 -2.14
N ALA A 67 -11.53 -12.97 -2.47
CA ALA A 67 -12.72 -13.56 -3.08
C ALA A 67 -12.40 -14.23 -4.43
N PHE A 68 -11.55 -13.63 -5.26
CA PHE A 68 -11.08 -14.25 -6.50
C PHE A 68 -10.34 -15.57 -6.25
N TRP A 69 -9.40 -15.59 -5.30
CA TRP A 69 -8.65 -16.81 -4.97
C TRP A 69 -9.52 -17.93 -4.40
N LEU A 70 -10.66 -17.59 -3.78
CA LEU A 70 -11.66 -18.54 -3.30
C LEU A 70 -12.64 -19.01 -4.40
N GLY A 71 -12.51 -18.48 -5.63
CA GLY A 71 -13.46 -18.77 -6.71
C GLY A 71 -14.83 -18.08 -6.56
N GLU A 72 -14.96 -17.11 -5.65
CA GLU A 72 -16.18 -16.34 -5.42
C GLU A 72 -16.33 -15.23 -6.47
N SER A 73 -16.41 -15.60 -7.75
CA SER A 73 -16.18 -14.65 -8.85
C SER A 73 -17.13 -13.46 -8.91
N LYS A 74 -18.39 -13.64 -8.48
CA LYS A 74 -19.39 -12.55 -8.40
C LYS A 74 -19.02 -11.54 -7.31
N GLU A 75 -18.60 -12.03 -6.15
CA GLU A 75 -18.20 -11.19 -5.03
C GLU A 75 -16.89 -10.47 -5.33
N ALA A 76 -15.93 -11.17 -5.95
CA ALA A 76 -14.69 -10.58 -6.44
C ALA A 76 -14.96 -9.42 -7.42
N ALA A 77 -15.83 -9.62 -8.41
CA ALA A 77 -16.19 -8.57 -9.37
C ALA A 77 -16.80 -7.34 -8.69
N LYS A 78 -17.70 -7.55 -7.72
CA LYS A 78 -18.34 -6.46 -6.96
C LYS A 78 -17.31 -5.66 -6.15
N LEU A 79 -16.43 -6.33 -5.43
CA LEU A 79 -15.44 -5.70 -4.55
C LEU A 79 -14.34 -4.98 -5.36
N LEU A 80 -13.86 -5.60 -6.44
CA LEU A 80 -12.90 -4.97 -7.35
C LEU A 80 -13.50 -3.73 -8.02
N LYS A 81 -14.79 -3.75 -8.40
CA LYS A 81 -15.49 -2.56 -8.91
C LYS A 81 -15.58 -1.44 -7.86
N SER A 82 -15.90 -1.78 -6.61
CA SER A 82 -15.93 -0.79 -5.51
C SER A 82 -14.57 -0.14 -5.31
N ALA A 83 -13.50 -0.94 -5.35
CA ALA A 83 -12.14 -0.43 -5.28
C ALA A 83 -11.79 0.50 -6.45
N ASP A 84 -12.17 0.15 -7.68
CA ASP A 84 -11.91 0.95 -8.90
C ASP A 84 -12.60 2.32 -8.81
N GLU A 85 -13.90 2.34 -8.50
CA GLU A 85 -14.67 3.58 -8.28
C GLU A 85 -14.05 4.44 -7.16
N GLY A 86 -13.50 3.79 -6.12
CA GLY A 86 -12.80 4.47 -5.04
C GLY A 86 -11.45 5.07 -5.45
N ILE A 87 -10.70 4.39 -6.32
CA ILE A 87 -9.47 4.91 -6.93
C ILE A 87 -9.79 6.12 -7.80
N GLU A 88 -10.79 6.03 -8.67
CA GLU A 88 -11.19 7.12 -9.57
C GLU A 88 -11.52 8.39 -8.77
N LYS A 89 -12.39 8.27 -7.76
CA LYS A 89 -12.75 9.39 -6.87
C LYS A 89 -11.54 9.99 -6.16
N ALA A 90 -10.60 9.16 -5.70
CA ALA A 90 -9.40 9.64 -5.03
C ALA A 90 -8.47 10.38 -6.00
N GLN A 91 -8.33 9.89 -7.23
CA GLN A 91 -7.52 10.52 -8.27
C GLN A 91 -8.11 11.85 -8.73
N GLU A 92 -9.42 11.92 -8.96
CA GLU A 92 -10.14 13.16 -9.28
C GLU A 92 -9.91 14.23 -8.22
N LYS A 93 -10.04 13.88 -6.94
CA LYS A 93 -9.83 14.80 -5.82
C LYS A 93 -8.40 15.36 -5.77
N LEU A 94 -7.43 14.61 -6.26
CA LEU A 94 -6.01 14.91 -6.13
C LEU A 94 -5.37 15.41 -7.42
N ILE A 95 -6.11 15.50 -8.53
CA ILE A 95 -5.58 15.86 -9.85
C ILE A 95 -4.80 17.18 -9.84
N ASN A 96 -5.30 18.18 -9.09
CA ASN A 96 -4.70 19.52 -9.01
C ASN A 96 -3.47 19.59 -8.09
N THR A 97 -3.20 18.55 -7.30
CA THR A 97 -2.08 18.54 -6.34
C THR A 97 -0.77 18.05 -6.96
N GLY A 98 -0.83 17.48 -8.18
CA GLY A 98 0.30 16.77 -8.79
C GLY A 98 0.65 15.46 -8.08
N TYR A 99 -0.14 15.04 -7.09
CA TYR A 99 -0.05 13.73 -6.46
C TYR A 99 -1.00 12.76 -7.14
N SER A 100 -0.47 11.62 -7.58
CA SER A 100 -1.24 10.54 -8.19
C SER A 100 -1.24 9.35 -7.23
N PRO A 101 -2.35 9.10 -6.50
CA PRO A 101 -2.48 7.96 -5.62
C PRO A 101 -2.77 6.69 -6.43
N TYR A 102 -2.52 5.53 -5.81
CA TYR A 102 -2.94 4.21 -6.31
C TYR A 102 -2.40 3.82 -7.69
N VAL A 103 -1.24 4.35 -8.10
CA VAL A 103 -0.67 4.11 -9.43
C VAL A 103 -0.47 2.61 -9.68
N TYR A 104 0.14 1.89 -8.74
CA TYR A 104 0.38 0.46 -8.88
C TYR A 104 -0.88 -0.36 -8.61
N GLU A 105 -1.66 0.03 -7.60
CA GLU A 105 -2.89 -0.66 -7.21
C GLU A 105 -3.91 -0.66 -8.34
N SER A 106 -4.00 0.43 -9.12
CA SER A 106 -4.90 0.51 -10.28
C SER A 106 -4.55 -0.47 -11.40
N VAL A 107 -3.26 -0.76 -11.60
CA VAL A 107 -2.78 -1.79 -12.55
C VAL A 107 -3.16 -3.18 -12.03
N LEU A 108 -2.84 -3.46 -10.77
CA LEU A 108 -3.12 -4.75 -10.16
C LEU A 108 -4.63 -5.04 -10.09
N LEU A 109 -5.44 -4.02 -9.82
CA LEU A 109 -6.90 -4.12 -9.81
C LEU A 109 -7.44 -4.58 -11.17
N ASP A 110 -6.99 -3.97 -12.26
CA ASP A 110 -7.45 -4.36 -13.60
C ASP A 110 -6.93 -5.75 -14.00
N LEU A 111 -5.73 -6.14 -13.54
CA LEU A 111 -5.23 -7.51 -13.72
C LEU A 111 -6.13 -8.54 -13.03
N TYR A 112 -6.46 -8.33 -11.75
CA TYR A 112 -7.36 -9.24 -11.03
C TYR A 112 -8.79 -9.21 -11.59
N THR A 113 -9.24 -8.07 -12.12
CA THR A 113 -10.52 -7.98 -12.84
C THR A 113 -10.49 -8.83 -14.10
N ALA A 114 -9.40 -8.75 -14.88
CA ALA A 114 -9.21 -9.57 -16.07
C ALA A 114 -9.15 -11.06 -15.73
N TYR A 115 -8.40 -11.45 -14.70
CA TYR A 115 -8.31 -12.84 -14.25
C TYR A 115 -9.63 -13.38 -13.73
N ASN A 116 -10.40 -12.58 -12.99
CA ASN A 116 -11.70 -12.98 -12.50
C ASN A 116 -12.68 -13.27 -13.65
N TYR A 117 -12.73 -12.43 -14.68
CA TYR A 117 -13.54 -12.70 -15.86
C TYR A 117 -12.99 -13.86 -16.70
N GLY A 118 -11.66 -13.94 -16.86
CA GLY A 118 -11.00 -15.02 -17.60
C GLY A 118 -11.23 -16.40 -16.98
N SER A 119 -11.28 -16.49 -15.64
CA SER A 119 -11.59 -17.73 -14.92
C SER A 119 -13.02 -18.25 -15.15
N GLN A 120 -13.89 -17.41 -15.72
CA GLN A 120 -15.27 -17.73 -16.09
C GLN A 120 -15.46 -17.84 -17.61
N ASP A 121 -14.37 -17.91 -18.38
CA ASP A 121 -14.37 -17.86 -19.85
C ASP A 121 -15.03 -16.60 -20.46
N ASP A 122 -15.24 -15.54 -19.67
CA ASP A 122 -15.80 -14.26 -20.14
C ASP A 122 -14.71 -13.37 -20.74
N PHE A 123 -14.15 -13.82 -21.86
CA PHE A 123 -13.06 -13.11 -22.54
C PHE A 123 -13.47 -11.73 -23.09
N GLN A 124 -14.78 -11.53 -23.31
CA GLN A 124 -15.31 -10.23 -23.74
C GLN A 124 -15.13 -9.17 -22.66
N LYS A 125 -15.24 -9.54 -21.38
CA LYS A 125 -14.93 -8.65 -20.25
C LYS A 125 -13.47 -8.70 -19.80
N ALA A 126 -12.81 -9.86 -19.92
CA ALA A 126 -11.41 -10.00 -19.50
C ALA A 126 -10.45 -9.16 -20.35
N ARG A 127 -10.60 -9.20 -21.68
CA ARG A 127 -9.73 -8.46 -22.62
C ARG A 127 -9.68 -6.95 -22.37
N PRO A 128 -10.80 -6.22 -22.27
CA PRO A 128 -10.74 -4.78 -22.01
C PRO A 128 -10.14 -4.45 -20.64
N ALA A 129 -10.37 -5.27 -19.61
CA ALA A 129 -9.69 -5.08 -18.32
C ALA A 129 -8.17 -5.23 -18.45
N LEU A 130 -7.71 -6.24 -19.20
CA LEU A 130 -6.28 -6.44 -19.45
C LEU A 130 -5.66 -5.28 -20.24
N ASN A 131 -6.37 -4.72 -21.23
CA ASN A 131 -5.93 -3.53 -21.95
C ASN A 131 -5.79 -2.32 -21.02
N ARG A 132 -6.75 -2.09 -20.12
CA ARG A 132 -6.65 -1.02 -19.12
C ARG A 132 -5.47 -1.23 -18.17
N ALA A 133 -5.20 -2.46 -17.74
CA ALA A 133 -4.01 -2.76 -16.92
C ALA A 133 -2.72 -2.37 -17.65
N HIS A 134 -2.61 -2.73 -18.93
CA HIS A 134 -1.46 -2.38 -19.76
C HIS A 134 -1.30 -0.85 -19.92
N ASP A 135 -2.38 -0.14 -20.19
CA ASP A 135 -2.36 1.32 -20.33
C ASP A 135 -1.97 2.01 -19.02
N LYS A 136 -2.55 1.59 -17.89
CA LYS A 136 -2.19 2.07 -16.55
C LYS A 136 -0.72 1.75 -16.21
N GLN A 137 -0.19 0.61 -16.66
CA GLN A 137 1.22 0.26 -16.45
C GLN A 137 2.16 1.20 -17.24
N ASN A 138 1.79 1.57 -18.46
CA ASN A 138 2.54 2.57 -19.24
C ASN A 138 2.49 3.95 -18.57
N GLN A 139 1.31 4.37 -18.09
CA GLN A 139 1.15 5.62 -17.34
C GLN A 139 1.97 5.62 -16.04
N ALA A 140 2.03 4.49 -15.33
CA ALA A 140 2.86 4.32 -14.15
C ALA A 140 4.35 4.53 -14.48
N LYS A 141 4.84 3.87 -15.54
CA LYS A 141 6.22 4.03 -16.02
C LYS A 141 6.55 5.50 -16.31
N GLU A 142 5.70 6.19 -17.05
CA GLU A 142 5.90 7.61 -17.35
C GLU A 142 5.88 8.49 -16.09
N THR A 143 4.94 8.23 -15.18
CA THR A 143 4.79 8.95 -13.92
C THR A 143 6.06 8.83 -13.08
N PHE A 144 6.60 7.63 -12.92
CA PHE A 144 7.81 7.40 -12.15
C PHE A 144 9.07 7.92 -12.86
N ALA A 145 9.16 7.81 -14.19
CA ALA A 145 10.25 8.41 -14.96
C ALA A 145 10.34 9.92 -14.72
N LYS A 146 9.21 10.64 -14.81
CA LYS A 146 9.14 12.08 -14.51
C LYS A 146 9.54 12.41 -13.07
N LYS A 147 9.10 11.60 -12.10
CA LYS A 147 9.47 11.77 -10.67
C LYS A 147 10.96 11.59 -10.45
N ILE A 148 11.56 10.56 -11.05
CA ILE A 148 12.99 10.26 -10.97
C ILE A 148 13.79 11.41 -11.58
N GLU A 149 13.44 11.87 -12.78
CA GLU A 149 14.13 12.97 -13.45
C GLU A 149 14.09 14.25 -12.61
N LYS A 150 12.93 14.58 -12.04
CA LYS A 150 12.77 15.74 -11.13
C LYS A 150 13.66 15.61 -9.89
N GLN A 151 13.70 14.44 -9.27
CA GLN A 151 14.55 14.18 -8.11
C GLN A 151 16.04 14.27 -8.46
N GLN A 152 16.47 13.71 -9.60
CA GLN A 152 17.85 13.80 -10.07
C GLN A 152 18.29 15.25 -10.30
N LYS A 153 17.46 16.08 -10.95
CA LYS A 153 17.72 17.52 -11.12
C LYS A 153 17.88 18.25 -9.78
N GLN A 154 17.07 17.90 -8.78
CA GLN A 154 17.18 18.48 -7.44
C GLN A 154 18.45 18.04 -6.70
N VAL A 155 18.88 16.79 -6.85
CA VAL A 155 20.12 16.28 -6.24
C VAL A 155 21.35 16.91 -6.89
N VAL A 156 21.38 17.02 -8.22
CA VAL A 156 22.48 17.67 -8.96
C VAL A 156 22.56 19.16 -8.63
N GLY A 157 21.42 19.86 -8.54
CA GLY A 157 21.36 21.27 -8.14
C GLY A 157 21.71 21.54 -6.67
N LYS A 158 21.65 20.52 -5.80
CA LYS A 158 22.02 20.60 -4.38
C LYS A 158 23.41 20.04 -4.06
N ARG A 159 24.16 19.55 -5.06
CA ARG A 159 25.56 19.15 -4.86
C ARG A 159 26.34 20.44 -4.58
N PHE A 160 26.61 20.69 -3.29
CA PHE A 160 27.40 21.84 -2.83
C PHE A 160 28.61 22.04 -3.73
N PRO A 161 28.91 23.27 -4.19
CA PRO A 161 30.13 23.52 -4.91
C PRO A 161 31.28 23.18 -3.95
N PHE A 162 31.97 22.08 -4.24
CA PHE A 162 33.13 21.60 -3.48
C PHE A 162 34.33 22.58 -3.56
N SER A 163 34.14 23.77 -4.13
CA SER A 163 35.14 24.82 -4.32
C SER A 163 35.46 25.63 -3.06
N ILE A 164 34.75 25.43 -1.94
CA ILE A 164 35.02 26.19 -0.69
C ILE A 164 35.99 25.45 0.26
N LEU A 165 36.28 24.16 0.07
CA LEU A 165 37.16 23.40 0.96
C LEU A 165 38.65 23.33 0.53
N LYS A 166 39.08 24.10 -0.48
CA LYS A 166 40.49 24.15 -0.93
C LYS A 166 41.23 25.46 -0.63
N LYS A 167 40.66 26.34 0.19
CA LYS A 167 41.35 27.54 0.72
C LYS A 167 41.33 27.53 2.24
N GLY A 168 42.25 26.80 2.86
CA GLY A 168 42.33 26.77 4.32
C GLY A 168 43.19 25.68 4.94
N VAL A 169 44.24 25.21 4.26
CA VAL A 169 45.32 24.48 4.92
C VAL A 169 46.58 25.28 4.69
N LEU A 170 46.83 26.19 5.64
CA LEU A 170 48.16 26.70 5.97
C LEU A 170 48.91 25.59 6.71
#